data_AF-A0AA88QQC0-F1
#
_entry.id   AF-A0AA88QQC0-F1
#
_cell.length_a   1.000
_cell.length_b   1.000
_cell.length_c   1.000
_cell.angle_alpha   90.00
_cell.angle_beta   90.00
_cell.angle_gamma   90.00
#
_symmetry.space_group_name_H-M   'P 1'
#
loop_
_entity.id
_entity.type
_entity.pdbx_description
1 polymer ?
#
loop_
_entity_poly.entity_id
_entity_poly.type
_entity_poly.pdbx_seq_one_letter_code
_entity_poly.pdbx_strand_id
1 'polypeptide(L)'
;MSPPPQPPPPPPQPPPNTLHRKPTSLPDFFFTAFSLFILLSSSHKHATNLFPPLFSFPIYPRRFLKFPTMSLNPAQNSNRHQFPNPNSLSDWLRPRLPSDSFASWGAKPGTKNVHNLWLEISEGETSLTDSNPPTRTVEVVIVRVLGKNDLVLIESHQELSDGSVRTRSRPLSEKMKPGETVDSAVIRAVKEELGSIVGGCLGNCVRIVPGSYSKKAEERVSVSYPGLPARYVLHTVEAWVDGLPEGEFATDEGEEYGDSDEKRVAAGAVYCKKHYWKWVDSGSV
;
A
#
# COMPACT_ATOMS: atom_id res chain seq x y z
N MET A 1 -10.20 21.74 -87.75
CA MET A 1 -10.99 20.88 -86.83
C MET A 1 -10.84 21.45 -85.44
N SER A 2 -11.90 22.05 -84.91
CA SER A 2 -11.89 22.68 -83.58
C SER A 2 -12.14 21.62 -82.49
N PRO A 3 -11.53 21.74 -81.31
CA PRO A 3 -11.73 20.79 -80.22
C PRO A 3 -13.16 20.90 -79.66
N PRO A 4 -13.71 19.79 -79.11
CA PRO A 4 -15.07 19.77 -78.59
C PRO A 4 -15.17 20.60 -77.28
N PRO A 5 -16.35 21.17 -77.00
CA PRO A 5 -16.57 22.00 -75.82
C PRO A 5 -16.50 21.18 -74.54
N GLN A 6 -15.88 21.76 -73.49
CA GLN A 6 -15.82 21.16 -72.16
C GLN A 6 -17.21 21.16 -71.47
N PRO A 7 -17.54 20.11 -70.71
CA PRO A 7 -18.78 20.05 -69.96
C PRO A 7 -18.78 21.04 -68.77
N PRO A 8 -19.95 21.55 -68.37
CA PRO A 8 -20.07 22.51 -67.27
C PRO A 8 -19.73 21.88 -65.91
N PRO A 9 -19.23 22.68 -64.95
CA PRO A 9 -18.88 22.19 -63.62
C PRO A 9 -20.13 21.78 -62.82
N PRO A 10 -20.00 20.81 -61.90
CA PRO A 10 -21.11 20.35 -61.07
C PRO A 10 -21.57 21.43 -60.08
N PRO A 11 -22.86 21.39 -59.66
CA PRO A 11 -23.42 22.37 -58.74
C PRO A 11 -22.80 22.30 -57.33
N PRO A 12 -22.81 23.41 -56.57
CA PRO A 12 -22.24 23.47 -55.22
C PRO A 12 -22.94 22.51 -54.27
N GLN A 13 -22.17 21.74 -53.49
CA GLN A 13 -22.70 20.91 -52.42
C GLN A 13 -23.24 21.79 -51.27
N PRO A 14 -24.37 21.41 -50.64
CA PRO A 14 -24.89 22.14 -49.49
C PRO A 14 -23.93 22.03 -48.29
N PRO A 15 -23.88 23.06 -47.42
CA PRO A 15 -22.97 23.08 -46.29
C PRO A 15 -23.30 21.94 -45.31
N PRO A 16 -22.29 21.35 -44.65
CA PRO A 16 -22.51 20.27 -43.71
C PRO A 16 -23.30 20.78 -42.49
N ASN A 17 -24.39 20.08 -42.16
CA ASN A 17 -25.15 20.26 -40.93
C ASN A 17 -24.23 20.06 -39.71
N THR A 18 -23.71 21.15 -39.15
CA THR A 18 -23.06 21.15 -37.83
C THR A 18 -24.15 21.07 -36.76
N LEU A 19 -24.67 19.87 -36.54
CA LEU A 19 -25.42 19.55 -35.33
C LEU A 19 -24.47 19.66 -34.14
N HIS A 20 -24.74 20.65 -33.29
CA HIS A 20 -24.22 20.79 -31.94
C HIS A 20 -24.26 19.43 -31.21
N ARG A 21 -23.11 18.78 -31.07
CA ARG A 21 -22.89 17.76 -30.03
C ARG A 21 -22.10 18.41 -28.91
N LYS A 22 -22.79 18.72 -27.82
CA LYS A 22 -22.19 18.99 -26.50
C LYS A 22 -21.17 17.89 -26.17
N PRO A 23 -19.94 18.20 -25.77
CA PRO A 23 -19.12 17.23 -25.06
C PRO A 23 -19.60 17.19 -23.60
N THR A 24 -20.55 16.30 -23.30
CA THR A 24 -20.68 15.75 -21.94
C THR A 24 -19.65 14.64 -21.80
N SER A 25 -18.40 15.02 -21.53
CA SER A 25 -17.40 14.09 -20.96
C SER A 25 -17.70 13.97 -19.47
N LEU A 26 -18.52 12.98 -19.12
CA LEU A 26 -18.60 12.48 -17.75
C LEU A 26 -17.26 11.77 -17.43
N PRO A 27 -16.74 11.92 -16.22
CA PRO A 27 -15.50 11.26 -15.80
C PRO A 27 -15.70 9.74 -15.74
N ASP A 28 -14.67 9.01 -16.17
CA ASP A 28 -14.55 7.55 -16.09
C ASP A 28 -14.54 7.08 -14.63
N PHE A 29 -15.75 6.92 -14.07
CA PHE A 29 -16.02 6.18 -12.86
C PHE A 29 -16.35 4.74 -13.24
N PHE A 30 -15.43 3.80 -13.02
CA PHE A 30 -15.79 2.39 -12.98
C PHE A 30 -14.98 1.57 -11.96
N PHE A 31 -15.73 1.18 -10.90
CA PHE A 31 -15.75 -0.02 -10.05
C PHE A 31 -14.45 -0.48 -9.32
N THR A 32 -14.48 -0.81 -8.02
CA THR A 32 -15.44 -1.71 -7.36
C THR A 32 -15.76 -1.33 -5.91
N ALA A 33 -17.07 -1.20 -5.63
CA ALA A 33 -17.62 -1.42 -4.30
C ALA A 33 -17.63 -2.93 -4.01
N PHE A 34 -17.26 -3.35 -2.80
CA PHE A 34 -17.63 -4.65 -2.25
C PHE A 34 -18.03 -4.46 -0.79
N SER A 35 -19.33 -4.25 -0.59
CA SER A 35 -20.02 -4.47 0.66
C SER A 35 -20.43 -5.94 0.73
N LEU A 36 -20.19 -6.63 1.85
CA LEU A 36 -21.00 -7.78 2.24
C LEU A 36 -20.96 -7.99 3.78
N PHE A 37 -22.06 -7.56 4.40
CA PHE A 37 -22.70 -7.98 5.65
C PHE A 37 -21.96 -7.92 7.00
N ILE A 38 -22.41 -6.93 7.78
CA ILE A 38 -22.45 -6.87 9.24
C ILE A 38 -23.39 -7.96 9.77
N LEU A 39 -22.94 -8.75 10.74
CA LEU A 39 -23.80 -9.45 11.69
C LEU A 39 -23.39 -9.06 13.12
N LEU A 40 -24.40 -8.64 13.88
CA LEU A 40 -24.35 -8.15 15.26
C LEU A 40 -24.02 -9.23 16.29
N SER A 41 -23.48 -8.76 17.43
CA SER A 41 -23.56 -9.25 18.84
C SER A 41 -22.17 -9.46 19.45
N SER A 42 -21.84 -9.08 20.68
CA SER A 42 -22.63 -8.69 21.85
C SER A 42 -21.72 -7.96 22.86
N SER A 43 -22.28 -6.94 23.52
CA SER A 43 -22.01 -6.42 24.88
C SER A 43 -21.17 -7.33 25.78
N HIS A 44 -20.19 -6.77 26.53
CA HIS A 44 -19.92 -7.06 27.96
C HIS A 44 -19.09 -5.92 28.62
N LYS A 45 -19.32 -5.74 29.93
CA LYS A 45 -19.06 -4.54 30.73
C LYS A 45 -17.68 -4.52 31.42
N HIS A 46 -17.22 -3.28 31.66
CA HIS A 46 -16.19 -2.77 32.57
C HIS A 46 -15.47 -3.71 33.56
N ALA A 47 -14.16 -3.47 33.70
CA ALA A 47 -13.50 -3.38 35.00
C ALA A 47 -12.24 -2.49 34.92
N THR A 48 -12.14 -1.56 35.87
CA THR A 48 -11.03 -0.63 36.11
C THR A 48 -9.84 -1.33 36.78
N ASN A 49 -8.63 -0.75 36.67
CA ASN A 49 -7.66 -0.47 37.75
C ASN A 49 -6.25 -0.21 37.14
N LEU A 50 -5.73 1.03 37.25
CA LEU A 50 -4.74 1.53 38.23
C LEU A 50 -3.27 1.14 37.90
N PHE A 51 -2.48 2.16 37.53
CA PHE A 51 -0.99 2.26 37.43
C PHE A 51 -0.27 1.97 38.78
N PRO A 52 1.10 1.99 38.97
CA PRO A 52 2.24 2.56 38.17
C PRO A 52 3.57 1.71 38.24
N PRO A 53 4.85 2.22 38.14
CA PRO A 53 5.48 3.31 37.35
C PRO A 53 6.75 2.91 36.52
N LEU A 54 7.10 3.81 35.58
CA LEU A 54 8.44 4.33 35.18
C LEU A 54 9.65 3.40 34.97
N PHE A 55 10.12 3.33 33.71
CA PHE A 55 11.54 3.26 33.39
C PHE A 55 11.89 4.24 32.26
N SER A 56 12.73 5.22 32.59
CA SER A 56 13.36 6.13 31.64
C SER A 56 14.56 5.45 31.00
N PHE A 57 14.62 5.41 29.66
CA PHE A 57 15.83 5.05 28.93
C PHE A 57 16.15 6.12 27.87
N PRO A 58 17.45 6.37 27.62
CA PRO A 58 17.92 7.60 26.99
C PRO A 58 17.69 7.64 25.48
N ILE A 59 17.56 8.88 25.02
CA ILE A 59 17.51 9.36 23.64
C ILE A 59 18.71 8.83 22.85
N TYR A 60 18.47 8.11 21.75
CA TYR A 60 19.46 7.88 20.70
C TYR A 60 18.90 8.26 19.33
N PRO A 61 19.53 9.20 18.61
CA PRO A 61 19.28 9.39 17.18
C PRO A 61 19.87 8.22 16.41
N ARG A 62 19.20 7.84 15.32
CA ARG A 62 19.55 6.81 14.32
C ARG A 62 20.94 6.17 14.52
N ARG A 63 20.95 4.96 15.08
CA ARG A 63 21.91 3.93 14.71
C ARG A 63 21.15 2.73 14.20
N PHE A 64 21.45 2.33 12.98
CA PHE A 64 21.22 0.97 12.52
C PHE A 64 21.79 0.02 13.56
N LEU A 65 20.92 -0.60 14.37
CA LEU A 65 21.31 -1.80 15.09
C LEU A 65 21.38 -2.90 14.04
N LYS A 66 22.59 -3.13 13.50
CA LYS A 66 22.96 -4.47 13.05
C LYS A 66 22.74 -5.37 14.26
N PHE A 67 21.65 -6.13 14.27
CA PHE A 67 21.51 -7.24 15.20
C PHE A 67 22.74 -8.14 14.98
N PRO A 68 23.57 -8.39 16.01
CA PRO A 68 24.56 -9.45 15.90
C PRO A 68 23.77 -10.73 15.66
N THR A 69 24.05 -11.39 14.54
CA THR A 69 23.55 -12.73 14.23
C THR A 69 23.97 -13.67 15.36
N MET A 70 23.11 -13.82 16.36
CA MET A 70 23.21 -14.90 17.34
C MET A 70 22.37 -16.04 16.80
N SER A 71 23.07 -17.02 16.22
CA SER A 71 22.62 -18.38 15.87
C SER A 71 21.11 -18.56 15.68
N LEU A 72 20.62 -18.22 14.48
CA LEU A 72 19.29 -18.61 14.02
C LEU A 72 19.26 -20.11 13.71
N ASN A 73 18.20 -20.78 14.14
CA ASN A 73 17.84 -22.12 13.67
C ASN A 73 17.91 -22.18 12.12
N PRO A 74 18.51 -23.21 11.52
CA PRO A 74 18.75 -23.27 10.07
C PRO A 74 17.48 -23.42 9.21
N ALA A 75 16.28 -23.50 9.82
CA ALA A 75 15.03 -23.74 9.11
C ALA A 75 14.29 -22.46 8.61
N GLN A 76 14.70 -21.25 9.02
CA GLN A 76 13.97 -20.01 8.65
C GLN A 76 14.77 -19.03 7.77
N ASN A 77 15.98 -19.39 7.37
CA ASN A 77 16.90 -18.48 6.65
C ASN A 77 16.94 -18.70 5.12
N SER A 78 16.04 -19.50 4.55
CA SER A 78 16.11 -19.89 3.12
C SER A 78 15.71 -18.78 2.14
N ASN A 79 14.92 -17.78 2.57
CA ASN A 79 14.37 -16.78 1.64
C ASN A 79 15.30 -15.61 1.35
N ARG A 80 16.23 -15.27 2.26
CA ARG A 80 17.19 -14.15 2.05
C ARG A 80 18.12 -14.36 0.85
N HIS A 81 18.21 -15.58 0.33
CA HIS A 81 19.12 -15.95 -0.75
C HIS A 81 18.43 -16.62 -1.95
N GLN A 82 17.10 -16.57 -2.04
CA GLN A 82 16.41 -17.24 -3.15
C GLN A 82 16.72 -16.59 -4.51
N PHE A 83 16.88 -15.26 -4.53
CA PHE A 83 17.17 -14.49 -5.75
C PHE A 83 18.31 -13.49 -5.47
N PRO A 84 19.54 -13.69 -6.00
CA PRO A 84 20.67 -12.82 -5.70
C PRO A 84 20.54 -11.39 -6.25
N ASN A 85 19.69 -11.16 -7.25
CA ASN A 85 19.43 -9.84 -7.82
C ASN A 85 18.06 -9.79 -8.54
N PRO A 86 17.55 -8.59 -8.89
CA PRO A 86 16.27 -8.45 -9.59
C PRO A 86 16.17 -9.22 -10.91
N ASN A 87 17.28 -9.36 -11.66
CA ASN A 87 17.27 -10.10 -12.93
C ASN A 87 17.02 -11.60 -12.72
N SER A 88 17.64 -12.20 -11.71
CA SER A 88 17.41 -13.61 -11.36
C SER A 88 15.96 -13.89 -10.95
N LEU A 89 15.31 -12.94 -10.26
CA LEU A 89 13.88 -13.01 -9.97
C LEU A 89 13.05 -12.87 -11.25
N SER A 90 13.39 -11.93 -12.14
CA SER A 90 12.71 -11.77 -13.42
C SER A 90 12.76 -13.04 -14.27
N ASP A 91 13.94 -13.67 -14.37
CA ASP A 91 14.12 -14.88 -15.18
C ASP A 91 13.33 -16.06 -14.61
N TRP A 92 13.20 -16.14 -13.28
CA TRP A 92 12.37 -17.16 -12.64
C TRP A 92 10.87 -16.92 -12.84
N LEU A 93 10.41 -15.66 -12.82
CA LEU A 93 9.00 -15.30 -13.00
C LEU A 93 8.52 -15.38 -14.45
N ARG A 94 9.38 -15.03 -15.42
CA ARG A 94 9.02 -14.91 -16.85
C ARG A 94 8.31 -16.15 -17.42
N PRO A 95 8.76 -17.40 -17.18
CA PRO A 95 8.06 -18.58 -17.68
C PRO A 95 6.81 -18.98 -16.88
N ARG A 96 6.55 -18.35 -15.72
CA ARG A 96 5.49 -18.73 -14.77
C ARG A 96 4.30 -17.76 -14.72
N LEU A 97 4.44 -16.58 -15.33
CA LEU A 97 3.41 -15.55 -15.34
C LEU A 97 2.93 -15.25 -16.77
N PRO A 98 1.66 -14.84 -16.95
CA PRO A 98 1.17 -14.38 -18.26
C PRO A 98 2.01 -13.19 -18.76
N SER A 99 2.52 -13.26 -20.00
CA SER A 99 3.47 -12.29 -20.54
C SER A 99 2.92 -10.85 -20.53
N ASP A 100 1.66 -10.65 -20.92
CA ASP A 100 1.03 -9.32 -20.95
C ASP A 100 0.92 -8.71 -19.54
N SER A 101 0.63 -9.55 -18.54
CA SER A 101 0.53 -9.13 -17.15
C SER A 101 1.90 -8.76 -16.59
N PHE A 102 2.91 -9.60 -16.82
CA PHE A 102 4.28 -9.36 -16.35
C PHE A 102 4.92 -8.14 -17.03
N ALA A 103 4.69 -7.95 -18.33
CA ALA A 103 5.17 -6.77 -19.07
C ALA A 103 4.55 -5.45 -18.58
N SER A 104 3.41 -5.50 -17.89
CA SER A 104 2.75 -4.31 -17.37
C SER A 104 3.39 -3.73 -16.10
N TRP A 105 4.26 -4.49 -15.43
CA TRP A 105 4.88 -4.10 -14.15
C TRP A 105 5.84 -2.93 -14.32
N GLY A 106 5.56 -1.81 -13.66
CA GLY A 106 6.31 -0.56 -13.79
C GLY A 106 6.03 0.21 -15.08
N ALA A 107 5.22 -0.34 -15.99
CA ALA A 107 4.79 0.34 -17.22
C ALA A 107 3.38 0.94 -17.09
N LYS A 108 2.47 0.27 -16.34
CA LYS A 108 1.13 0.78 -16.06
C LYS A 108 1.09 1.56 -14.73
N PRO A 109 0.39 2.70 -14.66
CA PRO A 109 0.23 3.46 -13.42
C PRO A 109 -0.28 2.58 -12.26
N GLY A 110 0.29 2.77 -11.08
CA GLY A 110 -0.09 2.04 -9.86
C GLY A 110 0.48 0.62 -9.74
N THR A 111 1.19 0.11 -10.76
CA THR A 111 1.91 -1.16 -10.68
C THR A 111 3.32 -0.96 -10.13
N LYS A 112 3.80 -1.94 -9.38
CA LYS A 112 5.19 -2.05 -8.93
C LYS A 112 6.01 -2.81 -9.97
N ASN A 113 7.33 -2.68 -9.93
CA ASN A 113 8.23 -3.38 -10.84
C ASN A 113 8.97 -4.54 -10.16
N VAL A 114 9.79 -5.27 -10.91
CA VAL A 114 10.55 -6.42 -10.39
C VAL A 114 11.53 -6.03 -9.27
N HIS A 115 12.08 -4.81 -9.30
CA HIS A 115 12.98 -4.32 -8.25
C HIS A 115 12.22 -4.17 -6.93
N ASN A 116 11.00 -3.63 -6.96
CA ASN A 116 10.17 -3.57 -5.76
C ASN A 116 9.90 -4.97 -5.18
N LEU A 117 9.54 -5.95 -6.01
CA LEU A 117 9.24 -7.30 -5.51
C LEU A 117 10.50 -7.98 -4.95
N TRP A 118 11.64 -7.77 -5.60
CA TRP A 118 12.92 -8.29 -5.13
C TRP A 118 13.29 -7.71 -3.77
N LEU A 119 13.10 -6.39 -3.57
CA LEU A 119 13.32 -5.73 -2.28
C LEU A 119 12.43 -6.33 -1.19
N GLU A 120 11.12 -6.43 -1.44
CA GLU A 120 10.15 -7.03 -0.51
C GLU A 120 10.54 -8.46 -0.10
N ILE A 121 11.06 -9.27 -1.02
CA ILE A 121 11.53 -10.65 -0.73
C ILE A 121 12.85 -10.62 0.05
N SER A 122 13.79 -9.75 -0.33
CA SER A 122 15.11 -9.63 0.31
C SER A 122 15.02 -9.18 1.77
N GLU A 123 14.05 -8.32 2.06
CA GLU A 123 13.73 -7.83 3.41
C GLU A 123 12.87 -8.82 4.20
N GLY A 124 12.33 -9.84 3.52
CA GLY A 124 11.49 -10.89 4.10
C GLY A 124 10.04 -10.46 4.37
N GLU A 125 9.63 -9.29 3.89
CA GLU A 125 8.24 -8.82 3.96
C GLU A 125 7.30 -9.66 3.10
N THR A 126 7.86 -10.33 2.10
CA THR A 126 7.13 -11.15 1.14
C THR A 126 7.81 -12.50 0.94
N SER A 127 7.00 -13.53 0.73
CA SER A 127 7.46 -14.86 0.28
C SER A 127 6.73 -15.29 -0.99
N LEU A 128 7.39 -16.11 -1.81
CA LEU A 128 6.82 -16.72 -3.00
C LEU A 128 6.77 -18.23 -2.83
N THR A 129 5.62 -18.83 -3.14
CA THR A 129 5.52 -20.29 -3.28
C THR A 129 6.10 -20.73 -4.63
N ASP A 130 6.71 -21.92 -4.68
CA ASP A 130 7.17 -22.53 -5.95
C ASP A 130 6.01 -23.24 -6.68
N SER A 131 4.87 -22.56 -6.79
CA SER A 131 3.72 -23.00 -7.58
C SER A 131 3.74 -22.37 -8.98
N ASN A 132 2.84 -22.82 -9.86
CA ASN A 132 2.70 -22.25 -11.20
C ASN A 132 1.24 -21.84 -11.48
N PRO A 133 0.89 -20.55 -11.44
CA PRO A 133 1.76 -19.42 -11.09
C PRO A 133 2.18 -19.41 -9.61
N PRO A 134 3.28 -18.73 -9.24
CA PRO A 134 3.70 -18.57 -7.86
C PRO A 134 2.73 -17.68 -7.08
N THR A 135 2.52 -17.97 -5.80
CA THR A 135 1.66 -17.18 -4.92
C THR A 135 2.51 -16.32 -3.99
N ARG A 136 2.25 -15.01 -4.02
CA ARG A 136 2.89 -14.02 -3.15
C ARG A 136 2.19 -13.95 -1.81
N THR A 137 2.85 -14.32 -0.72
CA THR A 137 2.30 -14.18 0.63
C THR A 137 2.87 -12.97 1.34
N VAL A 138 2.00 -12.16 1.94
CA VAL A 138 2.35 -10.97 2.73
C VAL A 138 1.55 -10.93 4.01
N GLU A 139 2.23 -10.60 5.10
CA GLU A 139 1.58 -10.27 6.37
C GLU A 139 1.46 -8.74 6.49
N VAL A 140 0.25 -8.25 6.79
CA VAL A 140 -0.07 -6.83 6.81
C VAL A 140 -0.77 -6.52 8.13
N VAL A 141 -0.28 -5.51 8.84
CA VAL A 141 -0.99 -4.93 9.98
C VAL A 141 -1.94 -3.85 9.46
N ILE A 142 -3.18 -3.89 9.92
CA ILE A 142 -4.21 -2.89 9.65
C ILE A 142 -4.54 -2.21 10.98
N VAL A 143 -4.30 -0.90 11.05
CA VAL A 143 -4.58 -0.12 12.26
C VAL A 143 -5.81 0.74 11.99
N ARG A 144 -6.93 0.39 12.63
CA ARG A 144 -8.10 1.26 12.69
C ARG A 144 -7.83 2.32 13.76
N VAL A 145 -7.34 3.48 13.33
CA VAL A 145 -7.10 4.61 14.22
C VAL A 145 -8.44 5.25 14.55
N LEU A 146 -8.79 5.22 15.84
CA LEU A 146 -10.07 5.70 16.35
C LEU A 146 -10.04 7.22 16.56
N GLY A 147 -11.08 7.90 16.06
CA GLY A 147 -11.32 9.33 16.21
C GLY A 147 -12.48 9.63 17.15
N LYS A 148 -12.81 10.92 17.29
CA LYS A 148 -14.02 11.36 18.00
C LYS A 148 -15.27 10.94 17.21
N ASN A 149 -16.42 10.86 17.89
CA ASN A 149 -17.73 10.63 17.27
C ASN A 149 -17.80 9.38 16.37
N ASP A 150 -17.15 8.29 16.78
CA ASP A 150 -17.13 7.02 16.04
C ASP A 150 -16.54 7.16 14.62
N LEU A 151 -15.58 8.08 14.46
CA LEU A 151 -14.81 8.20 13.22
C LEU A 151 -13.60 7.26 13.24
N VAL A 152 -13.19 6.84 12.05
CA VAL A 152 -11.94 6.10 11.81
C VAL A 152 -11.10 6.86 10.79
N LEU A 153 -9.79 6.84 10.98
CA LEU A 153 -8.85 7.41 10.03
C LEU A 153 -8.65 6.47 8.84
N ILE A 154 -8.75 7.01 7.63
CA ILE A 154 -8.41 6.28 6.40
C ILE A 154 -7.41 7.05 5.55
N GLU A 155 -6.55 6.30 4.87
CA GLU A 155 -5.74 6.77 3.76
C GLU A 155 -6.66 6.91 2.54
N SER A 156 -6.92 8.15 2.13
CA SER A 156 -7.77 8.43 0.96
C SER A 156 -7.04 8.12 -0.34
N HIS A 157 -5.83 8.66 -0.48
CA HIS A 157 -4.93 8.49 -1.61
C HIS A 157 -3.49 8.75 -1.18
N GLN A 158 -2.55 8.37 -2.04
CA GLN A 158 -1.13 8.71 -1.90
C GLN A 158 -0.55 9.26 -3.19
N GLU A 159 0.53 10.00 -3.04
CA GLU A 159 1.38 10.49 -4.11
C GLU A 159 2.67 9.65 -4.15
N LEU A 160 2.98 9.09 -5.31
CA LEU A 160 4.16 8.26 -5.53
C LEU A 160 5.35 9.08 -6.05
N SER A 161 6.53 8.48 -5.96
CA SER A 161 7.80 9.06 -6.42
C SER A 161 7.86 9.42 -7.91
N ASP A 162 7.05 8.76 -8.73
CA ASP A 162 6.88 9.05 -10.16
C ASP A 162 5.83 10.15 -10.44
N GLY A 163 5.26 10.76 -9.39
CA GLY A 163 4.21 11.77 -9.46
C GLY A 163 2.81 11.22 -9.67
N SER A 164 2.64 9.90 -9.78
CA SER A 164 1.32 9.28 -9.92
C SER A 164 0.56 9.29 -8.59
N VAL A 165 -0.78 9.35 -8.67
CA VAL A 165 -1.67 9.31 -7.51
C VAL A 165 -2.41 7.99 -7.47
N ARG A 166 -2.42 7.35 -6.30
CA ARG A 166 -3.14 6.08 -6.07
C ARG A 166 -4.19 6.23 -5.00
N THR A 167 -5.45 5.98 -5.34
CA THR A 167 -6.57 5.88 -4.39
C THR A 167 -6.45 4.61 -3.55
N ARG A 168 -6.77 4.71 -2.25
CA ARG A 168 -6.61 3.63 -1.28
C ARG A 168 -7.91 3.34 -0.54
N SER A 169 -8.51 4.39 0.04
CA SER A 169 -9.76 4.34 0.82
C SER A 169 -9.77 3.22 1.86
N ARG A 170 -8.69 3.10 2.63
CA ARG A 170 -8.51 2.04 3.63
C ARG A 170 -7.81 2.56 4.88
N PRO A 171 -7.93 1.87 6.03
CA PRO A 171 -7.15 2.22 7.21
C PRO A 171 -5.64 2.14 6.96
N LEU A 172 -4.87 2.70 7.88
CA LEU A 172 -3.42 2.59 7.92
C LEU A 172 -3.02 1.11 7.81
N SER A 173 -2.25 0.78 6.79
CA SER A 173 -2.02 -0.61 6.35
C SER A 173 -0.56 -0.81 6.01
N GLU A 174 0.17 -1.53 6.86
CA GLU A 174 1.62 -1.64 6.74
C GLU A 174 2.09 -3.10 6.69
N LYS A 175 3.11 -3.38 5.86
CA LYS A 175 3.70 -4.72 5.76
C LYS A 175 4.41 -5.05 7.08
N MET A 176 4.24 -6.27 7.60
CA MET A 176 4.96 -6.70 8.79
C MET A 176 6.38 -7.15 8.44
N LYS A 177 7.34 -6.85 9.32
CA LYS A 177 8.73 -7.31 9.18
C LYS A 177 8.89 -8.73 9.73
N PRO A 178 9.88 -9.51 9.26
CA PRO A 178 10.12 -10.87 9.76
C PRO A 178 10.32 -10.91 11.27
N GLY A 179 9.53 -11.74 11.97
CA GLY A 179 9.61 -11.92 13.42
C GLY A 179 9.07 -10.76 14.26
N GLU A 180 8.48 -9.74 13.63
CA GLU A 180 7.87 -8.61 14.31
C GLU A 180 6.54 -9.01 15.00
N THR A 181 6.29 -8.51 16.20
CA THR A 181 5.00 -8.69 16.87
C THR A 181 3.97 -7.72 16.28
N VAL A 182 2.67 -8.05 16.36
CA VAL A 182 1.59 -7.16 15.88
C VAL A 182 1.72 -5.78 16.53
N ASP A 183 1.86 -5.70 17.86
CA ASP A 183 2.00 -4.43 18.58
C ASP A 183 3.20 -3.62 18.11
N SER A 184 4.35 -4.26 17.86
CA SER A 184 5.54 -3.58 17.33
C SER A 184 5.28 -3.03 15.92
N ALA A 185 4.62 -3.82 15.07
CA ALA A 185 4.24 -3.40 13.72
C ALA A 185 3.25 -2.22 13.75
N VAL A 186 2.29 -2.19 14.68
CA VAL A 186 1.36 -1.07 14.86
C VAL A 186 2.11 0.22 15.22
N ILE A 187 2.98 0.15 16.23
CA ILE A 187 3.76 1.30 16.70
C ILE A 187 4.67 1.81 15.57
N ARG A 188 5.31 0.89 14.84
CA ARG A 188 6.15 1.22 13.69
C ARG A 188 5.34 1.89 12.58
N ALA A 189 4.20 1.31 12.20
CA ALA A 189 3.38 1.82 11.11
C ALA A 189 2.85 3.24 11.42
N VAL A 190 2.38 3.49 12.66
CA VAL A 190 2.00 4.85 13.10
C VAL A 190 3.20 5.80 13.06
N LYS A 191 4.38 5.34 13.48
CA LYS A 191 5.58 6.18 13.47
C LYS A 191 6.06 6.51 12.06
N GLU A 192 6.03 5.55 11.14
CA GLU A 192 6.51 5.71 9.77
C GLU A 192 5.55 6.60 8.96
N GLU A 193 4.24 6.32 9.02
CA GLU A 193 3.27 7.03 8.18
C GLU A 193 2.68 8.30 8.83
N LEU A 194 2.55 8.36 10.16
CA LEU A 194 1.95 9.50 10.89
C LEU A 194 2.96 10.29 11.73
N GLY A 195 4.22 9.84 11.81
CA GLY A 195 5.21 10.43 12.72
C GLY A 195 5.62 11.88 12.40
N SER A 196 5.47 12.32 11.16
CA SER A 196 5.78 13.71 10.75
C SER A 196 4.85 14.74 11.40
N ILE A 197 3.63 14.35 11.76
CA ILE A 197 2.64 15.22 12.43
C ILE A 197 2.53 14.95 13.93
N VAL A 198 2.76 13.70 14.37
CA VAL A 198 2.66 13.30 15.79
C VAL A 198 3.91 13.77 16.60
N GLY A 199 4.82 14.51 15.97
CA GLY A 199 5.69 15.46 16.68
C GLY A 199 6.58 14.86 17.75
N GLY A 200 7.31 13.79 17.43
CA GLY A 200 8.35 13.25 18.32
C GLY A 200 7.84 12.68 19.65
N CYS A 201 6.53 12.40 19.80
CA CYS A 201 5.99 11.61 20.91
C CYS A 201 6.59 10.19 20.88
N LEU A 202 7.79 10.07 21.47
CA LEU A 202 8.59 8.87 21.60
C LEU A 202 7.85 7.83 22.43
N GLY A 203 7.10 6.95 21.76
CA GLY A 203 6.63 5.66 22.29
C GLY A 203 5.24 5.65 22.93
N ASN A 204 4.68 6.79 23.34
CA ASN A 204 3.42 6.83 24.11
C ASN A 204 2.22 7.44 23.39
N CYS A 205 2.34 7.84 22.12
CA CYS A 205 1.19 8.37 21.37
C CYS A 205 0.19 7.29 20.94
N VAL A 206 0.58 6.01 20.96
CA VAL A 206 -0.27 4.89 20.50
C VAL A 206 -0.80 4.12 21.71
N ARG A 207 -2.13 4.01 21.81
CA ARG A 207 -2.80 3.11 22.75
C ARG A 207 -3.62 2.09 21.99
N ILE A 208 -3.12 0.85 21.91
CA ILE A 208 -3.84 -0.27 21.31
C ILE A 208 -5.02 -0.64 22.21
N VAL A 209 -6.19 -0.84 21.61
CA VAL A 209 -7.41 -1.25 22.32
C VAL A 209 -7.29 -2.73 22.70
N PRO A 210 -7.28 -3.09 24.00
CA PRO A 210 -7.19 -4.48 24.42
C PRO A 210 -8.32 -5.33 23.86
N GLY A 211 -7.99 -6.50 23.31
CA GLY A 211 -8.98 -7.44 22.76
C GLY A 211 -9.53 -7.08 21.37
N SER A 212 -9.07 -5.99 20.74
CA SER A 212 -9.50 -5.59 19.39
C SER A 212 -8.87 -6.39 18.25
N TYR A 213 -7.81 -7.16 18.55
CA TYR A 213 -7.06 -7.89 17.53
C TYR A 213 -7.90 -8.94 16.83
N SER A 214 -7.85 -8.94 15.49
CA SER A 214 -8.40 -9.98 14.64
C SER A 214 -7.44 -10.35 13.52
N LYS A 215 -7.49 -11.61 13.09
CA LYS A 215 -6.67 -12.15 12.01
C LYS A 215 -7.55 -12.73 10.92
N LYS A 216 -7.29 -12.34 9.67
CA LYS A 216 -7.98 -12.87 8.48
C LYS A 216 -6.98 -13.15 7.38
N ALA A 217 -7.09 -14.30 6.73
CA ALA A 217 -6.37 -14.57 5.49
C ALA A 217 -7.32 -14.42 4.29
N GLU A 218 -6.85 -13.78 3.23
CA GLU A 218 -7.59 -13.65 1.98
C GLU A 218 -6.67 -13.80 0.76
N GLU A 219 -7.22 -14.38 -0.30
CA GLU A 219 -6.52 -14.53 -1.58
C GLU A 219 -7.17 -13.61 -2.61
N ARG A 220 -6.34 -12.80 -3.27
CA ARG A 220 -6.78 -11.84 -4.29
C ARG A 220 -5.71 -11.64 -5.36
N VAL A 221 -6.13 -11.11 -6.50
CA VAL A 221 -5.18 -10.64 -7.53
C VAL A 221 -4.47 -9.40 -7.01
N SER A 222 -3.13 -9.39 -7.08
CA SER A 222 -2.35 -8.23 -6.70
C SER A 222 -2.51 -7.10 -7.71
N VAL A 223 -3.04 -5.95 -7.26
CA VAL A 223 -3.09 -4.73 -8.08
C VAL A 223 -1.69 -4.23 -8.43
N SER A 224 -0.76 -4.33 -7.47
CA SER A 224 0.63 -3.89 -7.67
C SER A 224 1.41 -4.82 -8.60
N TYR A 225 1.03 -6.10 -8.67
CA TYR A 225 1.69 -7.12 -9.47
C TYR A 225 0.65 -7.92 -10.28
N PRO A 226 0.05 -7.34 -11.35
CA PRO A 226 -0.94 -8.03 -12.16
C PRO A 226 -0.43 -9.40 -12.64
N GLY A 227 -1.29 -10.41 -12.59
CA GLY A 227 -0.96 -11.78 -12.95
C GLY A 227 -0.26 -12.60 -11.87
N LEU A 228 0.18 -11.99 -10.76
CA LEU A 228 0.72 -12.69 -9.59
C LEU A 228 -0.37 -12.85 -8.52
N PRO A 229 -0.87 -14.07 -8.26
CA PRO A 229 -1.76 -14.34 -7.14
C PRO A 229 -1.14 -13.90 -5.82
N ALA A 230 -1.95 -13.33 -4.93
CA ALA A 230 -1.49 -12.90 -3.62
C ALA A 230 -2.38 -13.44 -2.50
N ARG A 231 -1.72 -13.89 -1.43
CA ARG A 231 -2.34 -14.25 -0.15
C ARG A 231 -1.96 -13.21 0.88
N TYR A 232 -2.96 -12.47 1.36
CA TYR A 232 -2.79 -11.47 2.40
C TYR A 232 -3.19 -12.07 3.75
N VAL A 233 -2.28 -12.03 4.71
CA VAL A 233 -2.58 -12.32 6.11
C VAL A 233 -2.73 -10.98 6.81
N LEU A 234 -3.98 -10.60 7.07
CA LEU A 234 -4.36 -9.31 7.63
C LEU A 234 -4.49 -9.43 9.15
N HIS A 235 -3.75 -8.57 9.85
CA HIS A 235 -3.73 -8.42 11.30
C HIS A 235 -4.38 -7.08 11.64
N THR A 236 -5.67 -7.08 11.94
CA THR A 236 -6.41 -5.85 12.25
C THR A 236 -6.41 -5.58 13.73
N VAL A 237 -6.10 -4.34 14.12
CA VAL A 237 -6.21 -3.85 15.49
C VAL A 237 -6.89 -2.49 15.51
N GLU A 238 -7.44 -2.13 16.65
CA GLU A 238 -7.91 -0.77 16.90
C GLU A 238 -6.93 -0.05 17.83
N ALA A 239 -6.68 1.23 17.56
CA ALA A 239 -5.77 2.03 18.36
C ALA A 239 -6.20 3.49 18.44
N TRP A 240 -5.89 4.13 19.57
CA TRP A 240 -5.92 5.58 19.71
C TRP A 240 -4.54 6.14 19.40
N VAL A 241 -4.50 7.21 18.61
CA VAL A 241 -3.26 7.93 18.30
C VAL A 241 -3.42 9.39 18.72
N ASP A 242 -2.65 9.81 19.71
CA ASP A 242 -2.68 11.18 20.20
C ASP A 242 -1.98 12.15 19.23
N GLY A 243 -2.41 13.41 19.21
CA GLY A 243 -1.76 14.47 18.42
C GLY A 243 -2.16 14.54 16.95
N LEU A 244 -3.14 13.74 16.51
CA LEU A 244 -3.65 13.83 15.14
C LEU A 244 -4.61 15.03 14.96
N PRO A 245 -4.58 15.71 13.78
CA PRO A 245 -5.54 16.74 13.43
C PRO A 245 -6.98 16.21 13.37
N GLU A 246 -7.95 17.06 13.71
CA GLU A 246 -9.39 16.71 13.61
C GLU A 246 -9.91 16.73 12.17
N GLY A 247 -9.25 17.48 11.27
CA GLY A 247 -9.61 17.57 9.85
C GLY A 247 -8.81 16.64 8.96
N GLU A 248 -8.97 16.79 7.64
CA GLU A 248 -8.09 16.13 6.66
C GLU A 248 -6.67 16.66 6.78
N PHE A 249 -5.69 15.79 6.60
CA PHE A 249 -4.27 16.15 6.69
C PHE A 249 -3.44 15.28 5.75
N ALA A 250 -2.17 15.64 5.59
CA ALA A 250 -1.23 14.84 4.82
C ALA A 250 0.08 14.68 5.60
N THR A 251 0.76 13.57 5.34
CA THR A 251 2.03 13.22 5.98
C THR A 251 3.05 12.83 4.93
N ASP A 252 4.29 13.28 5.09
CA ASP A 252 5.40 12.86 4.24
C ASP A 252 6.01 11.57 4.76
N GLU A 253 6.27 10.64 3.85
CA GLU A 253 7.01 9.40 4.12
C GLU A 253 8.51 9.71 3.99
N GLY A 254 9.28 9.38 5.03
CA GLY A 254 10.74 9.54 4.99
C GLY A 254 11.38 8.61 3.96
N GLU A 255 12.59 8.91 3.49
CA GLU A 255 13.32 8.00 2.59
C GLU A 255 13.45 6.60 3.23
N GLU A 256 12.69 5.63 2.70
CA GLU A 256 12.59 4.23 3.15
C GLU A 256 13.95 3.52 3.08
N TYR A 257 14.79 3.92 2.11
CA TYR A 257 16.10 3.35 1.83
C TYR A 257 17.22 4.35 2.18
N GLY A 258 17.92 4.08 3.30
CA GLY A 258 19.09 4.88 3.72
C GLY A 258 20.27 4.81 2.74
N ASP A 259 21.34 5.56 3.06
CA ASP A 259 22.50 5.82 2.18
C ASP A 259 23.47 4.61 2.01
N SER A 260 22.96 3.44 1.60
CA SER A 260 23.71 2.19 1.39
C SER A 260 23.77 1.76 -0.09
N ASP A 261 24.50 0.69 -0.41
CA ASP A 261 24.52 0.07 -1.76
C ASP A 261 23.12 -0.37 -2.25
N GLU A 262 22.15 -0.58 -1.35
CA GLU A 262 20.74 -0.84 -1.66
C GLU A 262 20.08 0.37 -2.36
N LYS A 263 20.62 1.59 -2.19
CA LYS A 263 20.17 2.82 -2.86
C LYS A 263 20.20 2.70 -4.38
N ARG A 264 21.17 1.97 -4.94
CA ARG A 264 21.27 1.76 -6.41
C ARG A 264 20.13 0.90 -6.95
N VAL A 265 19.67 -0.08 -6.16
CA VAL A 265 18.54 -0.95 -6.52
C VAL A 265 17.22 -0.24 -6.22
N ALA A 266 17.14 0.49 -5.10
CA ALA A 266 16.01 1.32 -4.72
C ALA A 266 15.78 2.49 -5.68
N ALA A 267 16.82 3.00 -6.37
CA ALA A 267 16.67 4.04 -7.39
C ALA A 267 15.75 3.63 -8.54
N GLY A 268 15.59 2.33 -8.79
CA GLY A 268 14.65 1.80 -9.78
C GLY A 268 13.24 1.54 -9.23
N ALA A 269 13.02 1.66 -7.91
CA ALA A 269 11.78 1.31 -7.24
C ALA A 269 10.86 2.53 -7.09
N VAL A 270 9.57 2.36 -7.38
CA VAL A 270 8.56 3.39 -7.08
C VAL A 270 8.16 3.25 -5.61
N TYR A 271 8.35 4.32 -4.84
CA TYR A 271 7.96 4.43 -3.43
C TYR A 271 6.90 5.53 -3.24
N CYS A 272 6.22 5.53 -2.08
CA CYS A 272 5.24 6.55 -1.71
C CYS A 272 5.96 7.74 -1.06
N LYS A 273 5.58 8.97 -1.44
CA LYS A 273 6.16 10.20 -0.87
C LYS A 273 5.27 10.80 0.19
N LYS A 274 3.96 10.71 -0.04
CA LYS A 274 2.98 11.45 0.75
C LYS A 274 1.67 10.70 0.84
N HIS A 275 1.14 10.64 2.04
CA HIS A 275 -0.16 10.04 2.35
C HIS A 275 -1.16 11.14 2.65
N TYR A 276 -2.40 10.98 2.17
CA TYR A 276 -3.49 11.92 2.41
C TYR A 276 -4.58 11.24 3.23
N TRP A 277 -4.87 11.79 4.40
CA TRP A 277 -5.69 11.20 5.43
C TRP A 277 -6.99 11.96 5.63
N LYS A 278 -8.06 11.21 5.91
CA LYS A 278 -9.34 11.78 6.30
C LYS A 278 -10.05 10.90 7.32
N TRP A 279 -10.92 11.53 8.10
CA TRP A 279 -11.80 10.86 9.03
C TRP A 279 -13.11 10.49 8.34
N VAL A 280 -13.61 9.28 8.58
CA VAL A 280 -14.89 8.78 8.06
C VAL A 280 -15.65 8.02 9.12
N ASP A 281 -16.97 7.91 9.00
CA ASP A 281 -17.79 7.12 9.92
C ASP A 281 -17.32 5.66 9.96
N SER A 282 -17.25 5.08 11.17
CA SER A 282 -16.74 3.72 11.38
C SER A 282 -17.47 2.66 10.54
N GLY A 283 -18.77 2.85 10.30
CA GLY A 283 -19.63 1.97 9.51
C GLY A 283 -19.43 2.06 8.00
N SER A 284 -18.61 3.00 7.53
CA SER A 284 -18.28 3.17 6.10
C SER A 284 -17.01 2.41 5.67
N VAL A 285 -16.33 1.71 6.59
CA VAL A 285 -15.02 1.08 6.40
C VAL A 285 -15.06 -0.41 6.67
#